data_AF-A0A7V6ZQB8-F1
#
_entry.id   AF-A0A7V6ZQB8-F1
#
_cell.length_a   1.000
_cell.length_b   1.000
_cell.length_c   1.000
_cell.angle_alpha   90.00
_cell.angle_beta   90.00
_cell.angle_gamma   90.00
#
_symmetry.space_group_name_H-M   'P 1'
#
loop_
_entity.id
_entity.type
_entity.pdbx_description
1 polymer ?
#
loop_
_entity_poly.entity_id
_entity_poly.type
_entity_poly.pdbx_seq_one_letter_code
_entity_poly.pdbx_strand_id
1 'polypeptide(L)'
;HQGTFDIAFLSHLPNMTIAAPKDLEEAAGLLAYALHRHSGPFAIRYPKANADLSSGEVPDIPFGSWEVVLPLQRVNVVTYGPAVLEFRDRIAKSGKEIGLVNARFLKPLDEKVLQELSGSRVIVYEEVVKQGSLGMQMLSRAEAAGISLDFDFYAVPDIYVEHGEVDAIKKELGLNIEDILAKY
;
A
#
# COMPACT_ATOMS: atom_id res chain seq x y z
N HIS A 1 -9.98 -18.50 2.44
CA HIS A 1 -9.05 -18.03 3.49
C HIS A 1 -8.62 -16.63 3.13
N GLN A 2 -9.09 -15.63 3.87
CA GLN A 2 -8.80 -14.22 3.61
C GLN A 2 -7.58 -13.80 4.45
N GLY A 3 -6.50 -13.37 3.79
CA GLY A 3 -5.30 -12.86 4.45
C GLY A 3 -5.45 -11.38 4.79
N THR A 4 -6.41 -11.03 5.64
CA THR A 4 -6.75 -9.61 5.93
C THR A 4 -6.16 -9.11 7.24
N PHE A 5 -5.51 -9.97 8.05
CA PHE A 5 -5.09 -9.63 9.41
C PHE A 5 -3.57 -9.57 9.62
N ASP A 6 -2.77 -9.96 8.63
CA ASP A 6 -1.31 -10.09 8.76
C ASP A 6 -0.58 -8.80 9.02
N ILE A 7 -0.95 -7.72 8.33
CA ILE A 7 -0.37 -6.41 8.62
C ILE A 7 -0.68 -6.02 10.06
N ALA A 8 -1.94 -6.19 10.49
CA ALA A 8 -2.39 -5.84 11.82
C ALA A 8 -1.63 -6.60 12.91
N PHE A 9 -1.38 -7.90 12.78
CA PHE A 9 -0.64 -8.63 13.83
C PHE A 9 0.88 -8.46 13.73
N LEU A 10 1.45 -8.34 12.53
CA LEU A 10 2.90 -8.19 12.35
C LEU A 10 3.39 -6.79 12.72
N SER A 11 2.59 -5.74 12.47
CA SER A 11 2.99 -4.35 12.66
C SER A 11 3.32 -4.02 14.12
N HIS A 12 2.74 -4.75 15.07
CA HIS A 12 3.02 -4.59 16.50
C HIS A 12 4.36 -5.19 16.95
N LEU A 13 4.97 -6.07 16.16
CA LEU A 13 6.22 -6.75 16.55
C LEU A 13 7.43 -5.82 16.40
N PRO A 14 8.25 -5.62 17.46
CA PRO A 14 9.48 -4.82 17.36
C PRO A 14 10.44 -5.38 16.32
N ASN A 15 11.20 -4.50 15.66
CA ASN A 15 12.21 -4.85 14.65
C ASN A 15 11.70 -5.65 13.44
N MET A 16 10.38 -5.77 13.28
CA MET A 16 9.76 -6.36 12.10
C MET A 16 9.85 -5.43 10.90
N THR A 17 10.30 -5.96 9.77
CA THR A 17 10.13 -5.33 8.46
C THR A 17 8.95 -5.99 7.74
N ILE A 18 8.05 -5.19 7.18
CA ILE A 18 6.90 -5.66 6.42
C ILE A 18 6.91 -4.95 5.08
N ALA A 19 6.90 -5.70 4.00
CA ALA A 19 6.88 -5.20 2.64
C ALA A 19 5.81 -5.90 1.80
N ALA A 20 5.31 -5.21 0.78
CA ALA A 20 4.29 -5.73 -0.13
C ALA A 20 4.59 -5.27 -1.56
N PRO A 21 5.22 -6.13 -2.40
CA PRO A 21 5.61 -5.77 -3.75
C PRO A 21 4.40 -5.56 -4.67
N LYS A 22 4.47 -4.53 -5.53
CA LYS A 22 3.45 -4.29 -6.57
C LYS A 22 3.47 -5.29 -7.73
N ASP A 23 4.63 -5.87 -8.02
CA ASP A 23 4.88 -6.79 -9.14
C ASP A 23 6.01 -7.80 -8.83
N LEU A 24 6.33 -8.69 -9.78
CA LEU A 24 7.37 -9.71 -9.58
C LEU A 24 8.79 -9.13 -9.50
N GLU A 25 9.06 -8.02 -10.19
CA GLU A 25 10.38 -7.39 -10.18
C GLU A 25 10.65 -6.78 -8.80
N GLU A 26 9.68 -6.06 -8.25
CA GLU A 26 9.73 -5.55 -6.90
C GLU A 26 9.80 -6.67 -5.86
N ALA A 27 9.07 -7.79 -6.08
CA ALA A 27 9.16 -8.96 -5.22
C ALA A 27 10.57 -9.56 -5.21
N ALA A 28 11.21 -9.67 -6.37
CA ALA A 28 12.59 -10.16 -6.49
C ALA A 28 13.58 -9.22 -5.77
N GLY A 29 13.43 -7.90 -5.95
CA GLY A 29 14.26 -6.89 -5.27
C GLY A 29 14.12 -6.94 -3.76
N LEU A 30 12.89 -7.01 -3.25
CA LEU A 30 12.61 -7.10 -1.81
C LEU A 30 13.14 -8.42 -1.21
N LEU A 31 12.97 -9.54 -1.91
CA LEU A 31 13.50 -10.83 -1.50
C LEU A 31 15.03 -10.83 -1.46
N ALA A 32 15.68 -10.29 -2.50
CA ALA A 32 17.13 -10.15 -2.54
C ALA A 32 17.65 -9.26 -1.40
N TYR A 33 16.96 -8.15 -1.10
CA TYR A 33 17.29 -7.30 0.03
C TYR A 33 17.16 -8.06 1.36
N ALA A 34 16.03 -8.75 1.56
CA ALA A 34 15.75 -9.51 2.78
C ALA A 34 16.80 -10.60 3.04
N LEU A 35 17.25 -11.31 2.00
CA LEU A 35 18.22 -12.41 2.12
C LEU A 35 19.67 -11.95 2.30
N HIS A 36 20.04 -10.82 1.69
CA HIS A 36 21.46 -10.46 1.55
C HIS A 36 21.87 -9.21 2.33
N ARG A 37 20.92 -8.34 2.71
CA ARG A 37 21.25 -7.03 3.30
C ARG A 37 20.50 -6.72 4.58
N HIS A 38 19.42 -7.43 4.88
CA HIS A 38 18.64 -7.22 6.09
C HIS A 38 19.10 -8.12 7.24
N SER A 39 19.02 -7.62 8.47
CA SER A 39 19.14 -8.41 9.69
C SER A 39 17.86 -8.32 10.50
N GLY A 40 17.26 -9.46 10.82
CA GLY A 40 16.02 -9.53 11.59
C GLY A 40 14.84 -10.07 10.79
N PRO A 41 13.65 -10.10 11.38
CA PRO A 41 12.46 -10.66 10.75
C PRO A 41 11.96 -9.75 9.62
N PHE A 42 11.75 -10.35 8.45
CA PHE A 42 11.26 -9.69 7.25
C PHE A 42 10.05 -10.46 6.69
N ALA A 43 8.91 -9.78 6.57
CA ALA A 43 7.70 -10.32 5.98
C ALA A 43 7.47 -9.69 4.60
N ILE A 44 7.27 -10.53 3.58
CA ILE A 44 6.85 -10.12 2.24
C ILE A 44 5.44 -10.65 2.01
N ARG A 45 4.46 -9.74 1.95
CA ARG A 45 3.06 -10.06 1.65
C ARG A 45 2.82 -9.97 0.15
N TYR A 46 2.24 -11.02 -0.43
CA TYR A 46 1.74 -11.00 -1.80
C TYR A 46 0.41 -11.75 -1.88
N PRO A 47 -0.55 -11.31 -2.71
CA PRO A 47 -1.82 -11.99 -2.86
C PRO A 47 -1.67 -13.23 -3.73
N LYS A 48 -2.70 -14.08 -3.71
CA LYS A 48 -2.86 -15.13 -4.71
C LYS A 48 -3.35 -14.48 -6.01
N ALA A 49 -2.43 -14.15 -6.90
CA ALA A 49 -2.72 -13.55 -8.19
C ALA A 49 -1.79 -14.11 -9.28
N ASN A 50 -2.20 -13.95 -10.53
CA ASN A 50 -1.27 -14.07 -11.66
C ASN A 50 -0.46 -12.77 -11.73
N ALA A 51 0.80 -12.89 -12.13
CA ALA A 51 1.64 -11.75 -12.43
C ALA A 51 2.31 -11.97 -13.78
N ASP A 52 2.56 -10.88 -14.50
CA ASP A 52 3.29 -10.94 -15.76
C ASP A 52 4.71 -11.48 -15.53
N LEU A 53 5.25 -12.14 -16.56
CA LEU A 53 6.61 -12.66 -16.49
C LEU A 53 7.59 -11.50 -16.27
N SER A 54 8.41 -11.63 -15.23
CA SER A 54 9.49 -10.68 -14.95
C SER A 54 10.52 -10.68 -16.10
N SER A 55 11.10 -9.51 -16.37
CA SER A 55 12.26 -9.36 -17.24
C SER A 55 13.50 -10.12 -16.74
N GLY A 56 13.50 -10.58 -15.48
CA GLY A 56 14.64 -11.17 -14.80
C GLY A 56 15.53 -10.13 -14.11
N GLU A 57 15.23 -8.83 -14.26
CA GLU A 57 15.91 -7.78 -13.52
C GLU A 57 15.56 -7.83 -12.03
N VAL A 58 16.58 -7.71 -11.19
CA VAL A 58 16.42 -7.61 -9.73
C VAL A 58 16.72 -6.16 -9.33
N PRO A 59 15.69 -5.34 -9.11
CA PRO A 59 15.89 -3.92 -8.82
C PRO A 59 16.56 -3.75 -7.45
N ASP A 60 17.43 -2.74 -7.37
CA ASP A 60 17.97 -2.31 -6.08
C ASP A 60 16.93 -1.43 -5.37
N ILE A 61 16.38 -1.93 -4.27
CA ILE A 61 15.33 -1.24 -3.50
C ILE A 61 15.95 -0.69 -2.22
N PRO A 62 16.00 0.64 -2.04
CA PRO A 62 16.42 1.24 -0.79
C PRO A 62 15.51 0.81 0.37
N PHE A 63 16.11 0.56 1.53
CA PHE A 63 15.36 0.12 2.70
C PHE A 63 14.35 1.18 3.14
N GLY A 64 13.11 0.75 3.38
CA GLY A 64 12.06 1.62 3.89
C GLY A 64 11.55 2.66 2.88
N SER A 65 11.98 2.61 1.62
CA SER A 65 11.59 3.63 0.63
C SER A 65 10.30 3.30 -0.10
N TRP A 66 9.41 4.29 -0.23
CA TRP A 66 8.24 4.25 -1.09
C TRP A 66 8.59 4.68 -2.52
N GLU A 67 7.68 4.43 -3.47
CA GLU A 67 7.78 4.93 -4.84
C GLU A 67 6.72 6.00 -5.09
N VAL A 68 7.10 7.14 -5.64
CA VAL A 68 6.14 8.05 -6.26
C VAL A 68 5.94 7.59 -7.71
N VAL A 69 4.91 6.77 -7.93
CA VAL A 69 4.58 6.15 -9.23
C VAL A 69 4.00 7.18 -10.19
N LEU A 70 3.14 8.05 -9.68
CA LEU A 70 2.66 9.25 -10.37
C LEU A 70 3.02 10.47 -9.52
N PRO A 71 3.42 11.60 -10.14
CA PRO A 71 3.83 12.80 -9.40
C PRO A 71 2.79 13.21 -8.35
N LEU A 72 3.24 13.64 -7.17
CA LEU A 72 2.35 14.08 -6.10
C LEU A 72 1.50 15.28 -6.56
N GLN A 73 0.23 15.26 -6.20
CA GLN A 73 -0.79 16.26 -6.55
C GLN A 73 -1.48 16.78 -5.28
N ARG A 74 -2.57 17.54 -5.46
CA ARG A 74 -3.46 17.92 -4.34
C ARG A 74 -4.19 16.73 -3.73
N VAL A 75 -4.45 15.70 -4.54
CA VAL A 75 -5.05 14.43 -4.12
C VAL A 75 -4.07 13.31 -4.46
N ASN A 76 -3.72 12.49 -3.48
CA ASN A 76 -2.73 11.42 -3.61
C ASN A 76 -3.29 10.10 -3.11
N VAL A 77 -3.15 9.05 -3.90
CA VAL A 77 -3.41 7.68 -3.46
C VAL A 77 -2.12 7.08 -2.88
N VAL A 78 -2.20 6.50 -1.70
CA VAL A 78 -1.15 5.70 -1.08
C VAL A 78 -1.68 4.28 -0.93
N THR A 79 -1.04 3.34 -1.60
CA THR A 79 -1.41 1.93 -1.63
C THR A 79 -0.18 1.07 -1.85
N TYR A 80 -0.32 -0.24 -1.88
CA TYR A 80 0.78 -1.19 -2.07
C TYR A 80 0.26 -2.48 -2.73
N GLY A 81 1.18 -3.36 -3.09
CA GLY A 81 0.78 -4.59 -3.77
C GLY A 81 0.20 -4.32 -5.17
N PRO A 82 -0.45 -5.32 -5.78
CA PRO A 82 -0.98 -5.21 -7.14
C PRO A 82 -1.99 -4.06 -7.35
N ALA A 83 -2.63 -3.58 -6.27
CA ALA A 83 -3.54 -2.44 -6.30
C ALA A 83 -2.85 -1.16 -6.85
N VAL A 84 -1.53 -1.02 -6.68
CA VAL A 84 -0.76 0.08 -7.28
C VAL A 84 -0.94 0.13 -8.80
N LEU A 85 -0.83 -1.03 -9.47
CA LEU A 85 -0.97 -1.12 -10.92
C LEU A 85 -2.42 -0.85 -11.35
N GLU A 86 -3.39 -1.36 -10.58
CA GLU A 86 -4.81 -1.10 -10.83
C GLU A 86 -5.14 0.40 -10.74
N PHE A 87 -4.67 1.08 -9.69
CA PHE A 87 -4.85 2.54 -9.53
C PHE A 87 -4.17 3.31 -10.66
N ARG A 88 -2.92 2.97 -11.01
CA ARG A 88 -2.19 3.61 -12.11
C ARG A 88 -3.00 3.58 -13.40
N ASP A 89 -3.50 2.41 -13.78
CA ASP A 89 -4.24 2.21 -15.03
C ASP A 89 -5.59 2.92 -15.01
N ARG A 90 -6.28 2.97 -13.87
CA ARG A 90 -7.56 3.68 -13.72
C ARG A 90 -7.40 5.19 -13.69
N ILE A 91 -6.40 5.72 -13.00
CA ILE A 91 -6.08 7.15 -12.98
C ILE A 91 -5.75 7.62 -14.40
N ALA A 92 -4.91 6.88 -15.13
CA ALA A 92 -4.55 7.20 -16.52
C ALA A 92 -5.78 7.29 -17.44
N LYS A 93 -6.77 6.40 -17.26
CA LYS A 93 -8.04 6.42 -18.03
C LYS A 93 -8.99 7.54 -17.61
N SER A 94 -8.91 7.97 -16.35
CA SER A 94 -9.82 8.98 -15.80
C SER A 94 -9.48 10.41 -16.25
N GLY A 95 -8.23 10.68 -16.65
CA GLY A 95 -7.75 12.02 -16.98
C GLY A 95 -7.62 12.95 -15.76
N LYS A 96 -7.69 12.43 -14.53
CA LYS A 96 -7.60 13.19 -13.29
C LYS A 96 -6.14 13.39 -12.86
N GLU A 97 -5.86 14.55 -12.27
CA GLU A 97 -4.57 14.85 -11.64
C GLU A 97 -4.53 14.27 -10.23
N ILE A 98 -4.27 12.96 -10.15
CA ILE A 98 -4.14 12.22 -8.89
C ILE A 98 -2.73 11.65 -8.79
N GLY A 99 -2.02 11.97 -7.71
CA GLY A 99 -0.73 11.36 -7.41
C GLY A 99 -0.89 9.92 -6.93
N LEU A 100 0.14 9.10 -7.10
CA LEU A 100 0.10 7.69 -6.71
C LEU A 100 1.42 7.29 -6.08
N VAL A 101 1.34 6.76 -4.87
CA VAL A 101 2.47 6.28 -4.09
C VAL A 101 2.34 4.78 -3.86
N ASN A 102 3.39 4.04 -4.22
CA ASN A 102 3.58 2.65 -3.81
C ASN A 102 4.28 2.61 -2.45
N ALA A 103 3.51 2.36 -1.41
CA ALA A 103 3.98 2.13 -0.04
C ALA A 103 4.54 0.71 0.14
N ARG A 104 5.53 0.34 -0.68
CA ARG A 104 6.11 -1.02 -0.73
C ARG A 104 6.68 -1.50 0.60
N PHE A 105 7.01 -0.58 1.53
CA PHE A 105 7.31 -0.89 2.93
C PHE A 105 6.17 -0.39 3.82
N LEU A 106 5.53 -1.33 4.50
CA LEU A 106 4.46 -1.06 5.48
C LEU A 106 5.04 -0.78 6.86
N LYS A 107 6.22 -1.34 7.12
CA LYS A 107 7.05 -1.09 8.29
C LYS A 107 8.52 -1.34 7.91
N PRO A 108 9.44 -0.39 8.09
CA PRO A 108 9.20 1.01 8.49
C PRO A 108 8.43 1.80 7.42
N LEU A 109 7.85 2.93 7.81
CA LEU A 109 7.25 3.90 6.87
C LEU A 109 8.35 4.75 6.21
N ASP A 110 8.10 5.19 4.98
CA ASP A 110 8.91 6.22 4.34
C ASP A 110 8.53 7.61 4.87
N GLU A 111 9.25 8.08 5.88
CA GLU A 111 8.99 9.37 6.51
C GLU A 111 9.20 10.55 5.56
N LYS A 112 10.07 10.40 4.56
CA LYS A 112 10.33 11.46 3.58
C LYS A 112 9.10 11.66 2.70
N VAL A 113 8.58 10.59 2.12
CA VAL A 113 7.36 10.67 1.29
C VAL A 113 6.16 11.08 2.13
N LEU A 114 6.05 10.58 3.37
CA LEU A 114 4.99 11.02 4.30
C LEU A 114 5.04 12.54 4.54
N GLN A 115 6.24 13.12 4.68
CA GLN A 115 6.42 14.56 4.84
C GLN A 115 6.06 15.34 3.56
N GLU A 116 6.38 14.80 2.38
CA GLU A 116 6.02 15.40 1.08
C GLU A 116 4.52 15.42 0.82
N LEU A 117 3.75 14.52 1.45
CA LEU A 117 2.28 14.50 1.41
C LEU A 117 1.62 15.55 2.31
N SER A 118 2.39 16.25 3.15
CA SER A 118 1.86 17.25 4.08
C SER A 118 1.02 18.33 3.39
N GLY A 119 -0.18 18.59 3.91
CA GLY A 119 -1.12 19.58 3.39
C GLY A 119 -1.90 19.14 2.14
N SER A 120 -1.68 17.92 1.66
CA SER A 120 -2.48 17.32 0.58
C SER A 120 -3.62 16.46 1.14
N ARG A 121 -4.58 16.13 0.26
CA ARG A 121 -5.53 15.05 0.52
C ARG A 121 -4.90 13.71 0.19
N VAL A 122 -4.92 12.79 1.15
CA VAL A 122 -4.34 11.46 1.07
C VAL A 122 -5.44 10.42 1.16
N ILE A 123 -5.58 9.63 0.11
CA ILE A 123 -6.43 8.45 0.03
C ILE A 123 -5.55 7.24 0.33
N VAL A 124 -5.78 6.57 1.45
CA VAL A 124 -5.15 5.28 1.73
C VAL A 124 -6.10 4.17 1.35
N TYR A 125 -5.62 3.24 0.51
CA TYR A 125 -6.36 2.06 0.09
C TYR A 125 -5.66 0.79 0.53
N GLU A 126 -6.38 -0.08 1.23
CA GLU A 126 -5.84 -1.34 1.75
C GLU A 126 -6.85 -2.49 1.63
N GLU A 127 -6.40 -3.65 1.18
CA GLU A 127 -7.20 -4.89 1.17
C GLU A 127 -6.94 -5.74 2.42
N VAL A 128 -6.83 -5.05 3.57
CA VAL A 128 -6.68 -5.64 4.91
C VAL A 128 -7.62 -4.95 5.88
N VAL A 129 -7.74 -5.49 7.09
CA VAL A 129 -8.51 -4.84 8.15
C VAL A 129 -7.94 -3.47 8.47
N LYS A 130 -8.85 -2.52 8.70
CA LYS A 130 -8.52 -1.12 9.01
C LYS A 130 -7.60 -0.98 10.22
N GLN A 131 -7.79 -1.80 11.25
CA GLN A 131 -7.06 -1.69 12.51
C GLN A 131 -5.63 -2.23 12.37
N GLY A 132 -4.63 -1.44 12.77
CA GLY A 132 -3.21 -1.86 12.75
C GLY A 132 -2.58 -1.92 11.35
N SER A 133 -3.27 -1.39 10.34
CA SER A 133 -2.86 -1.35 8.94
C SER A 133 -1.87 -0.21 8.64
N LEU A 134 -1.49 -0.03 7.36
CA LEU A 134 -0.65 1.10 6.93
C LEU A 134 -1.30 2.44 7.26
N GLY A 135 -2.58 2.63 6.94
CA GLY A 135 -3.27 3.90 7.13
C GLY A 135 -3.29 4.36 8.58
N MET A 136 -3.46 3.43 9.53
CA MET A 136 -3.37 3.75 10.96
C MET A 136 -1.95 4.10 11.39
N GLN A 137 -0.95 3.40 10.87
CA GLN A 137 0.46 3.71 11.14
C GLN A 137 0.83 5.10 10.58
N MET A 138 0.35 5.44 9.37
CA MET A 138 0.56 6.76 8.76
C MET A 138 -0.03 7.87 9.60
N LEU A 139 -1.30 7.75 10.03
CA LEU A 139 -1.95 8.76 10.88
C LEU A 139 -1.21 8.93 12.22
N SER A 140 -0.85 7.83 12.88
CA SER A 140 -0.10 7.90 14.14
C SER A 140 1.27 8.55 13.95
N ARG A 141 1.97 8.25 12.85
CA ARG A 141 3.29 8.83 12.55
C ARG A 141 3.18 10.31 12.17
N ALA A 142 2.16 10.68 11.41
CA ALA A 142 1.88 12.04 10.98
C ALA A 142 1.61 12.94 12.19
N GLU A 143 0.74 12.51 13.11
CA GLU A 143 0.46 13.21 14.36
C GLU A 143 1.75 13.43 15.17
N ALA A 144 2.56 12.38 15.34
CA ALA A 144 3.82 12.46 16.07
C ALA A 144 4.87 13.39 15.43
N ALA A 145 4.82 13.63 14.12
CA ALA A 145 5.69 14.57 13.42
C ALA A 145 5.08 15.97 13.21
N GLY A 146 3.81 16.19 13.55
CA GLY A 146 3.10 17.42 13.20
C GLY A 146 2.83 17.56 11.68
N ILE A 147 2.70 16.44 10.97
CA ILE A 147 2.32 16.41 9.55
C ILE A 147 0.81 16.47 9.44
N SER A 148 0.29 17.49 8.76
CA SER A 148 -1.15 17.63 8.51
C SER A 148 -1.54 16.86 7.26
N LEU A 149 -2.44 15.88 7.38
CA LEU A 149 -3.00 15.12 6.26
C LEU A 149 -4.52 15.26 6.26
N ASP A 150 -5.12 15.60 5.11
CA ASP A 150 -6.56 15.42 4.90
C ASP A 150 -6.79 13.98 4.43
N PHE A 151 -7.33 13.12 5.28
CA PHE A 151 -7.13 11.67 5.19
C PHE A 151 -8.44 10.91 4.92
N ASP A 152 -8.52 10.25 3.76
CA ASP A 152 -9.60 9.33 3.41
C ASP A 152 -9.08 7.89 3.44
N PHE A 153 -9.78 7.00 4.15
CA PHE A 153 -9.27 5.67 4.43
C PHE A 153 -10.24 4.57 4.01
N TYR A 154 -9.83 3.80 2.99
CA TYR A 154 -10.54 2.67 2.42
C TYR A 154 -9.82 1.38 2.81
N ALA A 155 -10.42 0.62 3.73
CA ALA A 155 -9.91 -0.66 4.19
C ALA A 155 -11.06 -1.61 4.54
N VAL A 156 -10.76 -2.89 4.72
CA VAL A 156 -11.75 -3.87 5.17
C VAL A 156 -12.22 -3.46 6.59
N PRO A 157 -13.54 -3.32 6.82
CA PRO A 157 -14.06 -3.03 8.15
C PRO A 157 -13.83 -4.20 9.11
N ASP A 158 -14.10 -4.00 10.40
CA ASP A 158 -13.93 -5.02 11.44
C ASP A 158 -15.03 -6.10 11.35
N ILE A 159 -14.98 -6.90 10.28
CA ILE A 159 -15.91 -7.99 9.99
C ILE A 159 -15.16 -9.17 9.36
N TYR A 160 -15.77 -10.35 9.43
CA TYR A 160 -15.34 -11.47 8.62
C TYR A 160 -15.88 -11.31 7.20
N VAL A 161 -14.98 -11.26 6.23
CA VAL A 161 -15.32 -11.22 4.81
C VAL A 161 -15.79 -12.61 4.38
N GLU A 162 -17.03 -12.68 3.89
CA GLU A 162 -17.62 -13.92 3.40
C GLU A 162 -16.96 -14.42 2.10
N HIS A 163 -17.30 -15.65 1.71
CA HIS A 163 -16.86 -16.22 0.44
C HIS A 163 -17.67 -15.65 -0.72
N GLY A 164 -16.98 -15.22 -1.77
CA GLY A 164 -17.60 -14.64 -2.93
C GLY A 164 -16.58 -14.32 -4.02
N GLU A 165 -17.09 -13.77 -5.11
CA GLU A 165 -16.27 -13.19 -6.16
C GLU A 165 -15.62 -11.90 -5.62
N VAL A 166 -14.35 -11.67 -5.98
CA VAL A 166 -13.51 -10.62 -5.36
C VAL A 166 -14.06 -9.23 -5.68
N ASP A 167 -14.46 -8.96 -6.93
CA ASP A 167 -14.98 -7.66 -7.32
C ASP A 167 -16.32 -7.34 -6.66
N ALA A 168 -17.20 -8.34 -6.52
CA ALA A 168 -18.45 -8.21 -5.78
C ALA A 168 -18.21 -7.83 -4.31
N ILE A 169 -17.30 -8.54 -3.64
CA ILE A 169 -16.91 -8.23 -2.26
C ILE A 169 -16.30 -6.83 -2.16
N LYS A 170 -15.37 -6.47 -3.05
CA LYS A 170 -14.77 -5.12 -3.04
C LYS A 170 -15.85 -4.05 -3.17
N LYS A 171 -16.85 -4.25 -4.02
CA LYS A 171 -17.96 -3.31 -4.19
C LYS A 171 -18.81 -3.19 -2.93
N GLU A 172 -19.18 -4.30 -2.31
CA GLU A 172 -19.97 -4.32 -1.06
C GLU A 172 -19.22 -3.62 0.09
N LEU A 173 -17.90 -3.77 0.16
CA LEU A 173 -17.04 -3.14 1.15
C LEU A 173 -16.69 -1.68 0.83
N GLY A 174 -17.12 -1.15 -0.32
CA GLY A 174 -16.73 0.20 -0.77
C GLY A 174 -15.25 0.34 -1.16
N LEU A 175 -14.61 -0.78 -1.52
CA LEU A 175 -13.23 -0.91 -1.99
C LEU A 175 -13.13 -0.99 -3.52
N ASN A 176 -14.20 -0.71 -4.25
CA ASN A 176 -14.10 -0.60 -5.71
C ASN A 176 -13.32 0.67 -6.09
N ILE A 177 -12.20 0.50 -6.80
CA ILE A 177 -11.29 1.60 -7.16
C ILE A 177 -11.98 2.66 -8.02
N GLU A 178 -12.85 2.28 -8.95
CA GLU A 178 -13.54 3.23 -9.82
C GLU A 178 -14.52 4.11 -9.02
N ASP A 179 -15.28 3.51 -8.11
CA ASP A 179 -16.20 4.21 -7.21
C ASP A 179 -15.45 5.16 -6.26
N ILE A 180 -14.26 4.77 -5.80
CA ILE A 180 -13.39 5.63 -4.97
C ILE A 180 -12.91 6.82 -5.79
N LEU A 181 -12.31 6.57 -6.95
CA LEU A 181 -11.76 7.63 -7.82
C LEU A 181 -12.84 8.58 -8.30
N ALA A 182 -14.11 8.16 -8.45
CA ALA A 182 -15.21 9.03 -8.86
C ALA A 182 -15.52 10.16 -7.87
N LYS A 183 -15.10 10.04 -6.60
CA LYS A 183 -15.34 11.05 -5.55
C LYS A 183 -14.36 12.23 -5.55
N TYR A 184 -13.28 12.14 -6.32
CA TYR A 184 -12.19 13.12 -6.38
C TYR A 184 -12.00 13.66 -7.79
#